data_AF-A0A7J2R8P4-F1
#
_entry.id   AF-A0A7J2R8P4-F1
#
_cell.length_a   1.000
_cell.length_b   1.000
_cell.length_c   1.000
_cell.angle_alpha   90.00
_cell.angle_beta   90.00
_cell.angle_gamma   90.00
#
_symmetry.space_group_name_H-M   'P 1'
#
loop_
_entity.id
_entity.type
_entity.pdbx_description
1 polymer ?
#
loop_
_entity_poly.entity_id
_entity_poly.type
_entity_poly.pdbx_seq_one_letter_code
_entity_poly.pdbx_strand_id
1 'polypeptide(L)'
;MEKNLDYFIYKDANERKIHNTEDQVNLDGFDDSDWTFKSANTKELTHLIFNDYPARMIPQIARRLIMLYYPKYSDLNKRKPLLDPFAGSGTTCVEALLNNIFSITYDLNPLSQLIVEVRTAIIKPQKIQKYYNSILKNIKTHQNEKFEEFFPDETRLDYWFSEKVLKDLSVISYAIEINFPEEELRKNSELIKLKNFFLLCLAKTGRGCSYQRKGEHKSYRIQKQKIPEFNKKVSVISYFQDIAKDYSNSLKKLYNYYTTYKLSAKCKHIIGNSMNLEGLENNSIDLIVTSPPYGDSHTTVAYGQYSRFPLEWIHFKRKEISSIDNKLLGGIKKDVKSLRSNLLLKISKKILNEEIIQQNKLLIEYIDNILNFFIEEKGEKLEVEIMQKANDFKSELKKAIAFEKKVQEVQDFTELINLKNSFFAFIKELRTLKNILENECKLKCESLELIKFKIFDERLPFVLSFFSDLVKVLKRLFEVLDYNRKCCIVIGNRTVKRVKIPTDEIIIELGKIIGFEHLRSFYREIPNKRMPRKNSPTNVPGELASTMNHETIIILNKPDINKI
;
A
#
# COMPACT_ATOMS: atom_id res chain seq x y z
N MET A 1 -8.68 -45.04 3.71
CA MET A 1 -8.39 -45.15 2.27
C MET A 1 -9.37 -44.22 1.56
N GLU A 2 -9.03 -42.95 1.42
CA GLU A 2 -8.30 -42.40 0.26
C GLU A 2 -9.01 -42.61 -1.10
N LYS A 3 -9.19 -41.46 -1.78
CA LYS A 3 -9.39 -41.26 -3.23
C LYS A 3 -10.79 -41.49 -3.82
N ASN A 4 -11.52 -40.38 -4.00
CA ASN A 4 -11.78 -39.78 -5.33
C ASN A 4 -12.80 -38.64 -5.21
N LEU A 5 -12.32 -37.47 -4.73
CA LEU A 5 -12.92 -36.18 -5.02
C LEU A 5 -12.16 -35.64 -6.23
N ASP A 6 -12.67 -35.87 -7.45
CA ASP A 6 -12.30 -35.15 -8.69
C ASP A 6 -12.96 -35.84 -9.90
N TYR A 7 -14.23 -35.52 -10.21
CA TYR A 7 -14.75 -35.78 -11.57
C TYR A 7 -16.02 -35.01 -12.02
N PHE A 8 -16.57 -34.03 -11.29
CA PHE A 8 -17.88 -33.44 -11.67
C PHE A 8 -17.97 -31.90 -11.67
N ILE A 9 -16.91 -31.21 -12.11
CA ILE A 9 -17.00 -29.77 -12.40
C ILE A 9 -16.50 -29.47 -13.81
N TYR A 10 -17.14 -29.98 -14.86
CA TYR A 10 -17.01 -29.42 -16.23
C TYR A 10 -18.16 -29.93 -17.11
N LYS A 11 -19.32 -29.25 -17.03
CA LYS A 11 -20.28 -29.02 -18.14
C LYS A 11 -21.51 -28.30 -17.61
N ASP A 12 -21.44 -26.96 -17.55
CA ASP A 12 -22.48 -26.09 -18.11
C ASP A 12 -22.02 -24.63 -18.03
N ALA A 13 -21.20 -24.28 -19.01
CA ALA A 13 -20.84 -22.93 -19.36
C ALA A 13 -21.64 -22.53 -20.61
N ASN A 14 -22.95 -22.31 -20.44
CA ASN A 14 -23.83 -21.68 -21.43
C ASN A 14 -24.73 -20.69 -20.65
N GLU A 15 -24.80 -19.38 -20.88
CA GLU A 15 -24.10 -18.50 -21.80
C GLU A 15 -23.76 -17.19 -21.06
N ARG A 16 -22.49 -17.01 -20.69
CA ARG A 16 -21.84 -15.71 -20.92
C ARG A 16 -20.91 -16.00 -22.08
N LYS A 17 -21.17 -15.43 -23.26
CA LYS A 17 -20.10 -15.37 -24.27
C LYS A 17 -19.00 -14.52 -23.64
N ILE A 18 -17.93 -15.17 -23.17
CA ILE A 18 -16.71 -14.47 -22.82
C ILE A 18 -16.27 -13.83 -24.12
N HIS A 19 -16.33 -12.53 -24.12
CA HIS A 19 -16.20 -11.73 -25.30
C HIS A 19 -14.72 -11.46 -25.52
N ASN A 20 -13.98 -12.49 -25.93
CA ASN A 20 -12.53 -12.43 -26.10
C ASN A 20 -12.16 -11.31 -27.08
N THR A 21 -11.48 -10.27 -26.59
CA THR A 21 -10.63 -9.44 -27.45
C THR A 21 -9.32 -10.17 -27.67
N GLU A 22 -8.66 -9.98 -28.82
CA GLU A 22 -7.30 -10.49 -29.08
C GLU A 22 -6.29 -10.12 -27.96
N ASP A 23 -6.59 -9.07 -27.17
CA ASP A 23 -5.78 -8.57 -26.05
C ASP A 23 -6.17 -9.10 -24.65
N GLN A 24 -7.29 -9.81 -24.48
CA GLN A 24 -7.67 -10.40 -23.19
C GLN A 24 -7.15 -11.83 -23.15
N VAL A 25 -6.51 -12.20 -22.04
CA VAL A 25 -6.11 -13.59 -21.78
C VAL A 25 -7.34 -14.49 -21.91
N ASN A 26 -7.43 -15.27 -22.99
CA ASN A 26 -8.42 -16.33 -23.15
C ASN A 26 -8.23 -17.31 -21.99
N LEU A 27 -9.24 -17.48 -21.14
CA LEU A 27 -9.15 -18.41 -20.01
C LEU A 27 -9.40 -19.86 -20.43
N ASP A 28 -9.78 -20.11 -21.68
CA ASP A 28 -9.82 -21.45 -22.26
C ASP A 28 -8.39 -22.02 -22.31
N GLY A 29 -8.12 -23.03 -21.46
CA GLY A 29 -6.82 -23.70 -21.37
C GLY A 29 -5.93 -23.26 -20.21
N PHE A 30 -6.43 -22.48 -19.25
CA PHE A 30 -5.69 -22.22 -18.00
C PHE A 30 -5.75 -23.43 -17.07
N ASP A 31 -4.58 -23.89 -16.64
CA ASP A 31 -4.45 -24.87 -15.57
C ASP A 31 -5.07 -24.30 -14.29
N ASP A 32 -6.10 -24.98 -13.79
CA ASP A 32 -6.80 -24.56 -12.59
C ASP A 32 -5.89 -24.58 -11.33
N SER A 33 -4.72 -25.20 -11.40
CA SER A 33 -3.72 -25.19 -10.35
C SER A 33 -2.78 -23.97 -10.37
N ASP A 34 -2.57 -23.29 -11.51
CA ASP A 34 -1.62 -22.16 -11.60
C ASP A 34 -2.28 -20.80 -11.34
N TRP A 35 -1.93 -20.19 -10.21
CA TRP A 35 -2.30 -18.82 -9.85
C TRP A 35 -1.15 -17.81 -10.05
N THR A 36 -0.04 -18.22 -10.67
CA THR A 36 1.19 -17.43 -10.78
C THR A 36 1.17 -16.47 -11.98
N PHE A 37 0.62 -16.89 -13.11
CA PHE A 37 0.49 -16.08 -14.33
C PHE A 37 1.84 -15.48 -14.81
N LYS A 38 2.90 -16.30 -14.85
CA LYS A 38 4.30 -15.84 -15.08
C LYS A 38 4.49 -14.98 -16.34
N SER A 39 3.84 -15.35 -17.44
CA SER A 39 3.96 -14.69 -18.75
C SER A 39 2.81 -13.72 -19.07
N ALA A 40 1.86 -13.51 -18.15
CA ALA A 40 0.66 -12.75 -18.47
C ALA A 40 0.94 -11.24 -18.62
N ASN A 41 0.27 -10.62 -19.60
CA ASN A 41 0.32 -9.18 -19.79
C ASN A 41 -0.53 -8.46 -18.72
N THR A 42 0.13 -7.78 -17.79
CA THR A 42 -0.54 -7.01 -16.70
C THR A 42 -0.89 -5.57 -17.08
N LYS A 43 -0.70 -5.21 -18.36
CA LYS A 43 -0.94 -3.87 -18.92
C LYS A 43 -1.97 -3.87 -20.05
N GLU A 44 -2.78 -4.92 -20.15
CA GLU A 44 -3.87 -5.01 -21.13
C GLU A 44 -4.93 -3.92 -20.89
N LEU A 45 -5.56 -3.42 -21.96
CA LEU A 45 -6.64 -2.42 -21.90
C LEU A 45 -6.30 -1.22 -20.99
N THR A 46 -7.21 -0.81 -20.10
CA THR A 46 -6.99 0.32 -19.18
C THR A 46 -6.08 -0.03 -17.99
N HIS A 47 -5.64 -1.29 -17.84
CA HIS A 47 -4.64 -1.65 -16.82
C HIS A 47 -3.26 -1.05 -17.08
N LEU A 48 -3.02 -0.52 -18.28
CA LEU A 48 -1.86 0.30 -18.61
C LEU A 48 -1.85 1.65 -17.86
N ILE A 49 -3.03 2.25 -17.67
CA ILE A 49 -3.18 3.61 -17.12
C ILE A 49 -2.64 3.63 -15.69
N PHE A 50 -1.65 4.48 -15.41
CA PHE A 50 -1.01 4.60 -14.10
C PHE A 50 -0.50 3.27 -13.52
N ASN A 51 0.00 2.40 -14.40
CA ASN A 51 0.41 1.05 -14.02
C ASN A 51 1.58 1.00 -13.02
N ASP A 52 2.23 2.11 -12.71
CA ASP A 52 3.28 2.22 -11.69
C ASP A 52 2.76 2.43 -10.27
N TYR A 53 1.43 2.52 -10.08
CA TYR A 53 0.83 2.58 -8.74
C TYR A 53 1.33 1.40 -7.87
N PRO A 54 1.61 1.61 -6.58
CA PRO A 54 2.23 0.59 -5.73
C PRO A 54 1.31 -0.62 -5.47
N ALA A 55 1.92 -1.79 -5.27
CA ALA A 55 1.30 -2.98 -4.70
C ALA A 55 -0.05 -3.41 -5.32
N ARG A 56 -0.14 -3.35 -6.65
CA ARG A 56 -1.35 -3.70 -7.40
C ARG A 56 -1.57 -5.22 -7.46
N MET A 57 -2.81 -5.65 -7.28
CA MET A 57 -3.27 -6.94 -7.75
C MET A 57 -3.26 -6.98 -9.29
N ILE A 58 -2.80 -8.08 -9.87
CA ILE A 58 -2.78 -8.27 -11.34
C ILE A 58 -4.18 -8.57 -11.89
N PRO A 59 -4.50 -8.15 -13.13
CA PRO A 59 -5.82 -8.36 -13.74
C PRO A 59 -6.28 -9.81 -13.72
N GLN A 60 -5.37 -10.74 -13.98
CA GLN A 60 -5.67 -12.16 -14.13
C GLN A 60 -6.23 -12.79 -12.86
N ILE A 61 -5.74 -12.37 -11.68
CA ILE A 61 -6.26 -12.86 -10.39
C ILE A 61 -7.69 -12.35 -10.18
N ALA A 62 -7.92 -11.04 -10.37
CA ALA A 62 -9.24 -10.45 -10.22
C ALA A 62 -10.25 -11.08 -11.18
N ARG A 63 -9.87 -11.23 -12.46
CA ARG A 63 -10.68 -11.89 -13.50
C ARG A 63 -11.08 -13.30 -13.09
N ARG A 64 -10.11 -14.10 -12.67
CA ARG A 64 -10.34 -15.50 -12.28
C ARG A 64 -11.24 -15.60 -11.05
N LEU A 65 -11.05 -14.75 -10.04
CA LEU A 65 -11.91 -14.70 -8.86
C LEU A 65 -13.35 -14.30 -9.19
N ILE A 66 -13.53 -13.30 -10.06
CA ILE A 66 -14.85 -12.88 -10.55
C ILE A 66 -15.54 -14.03 -11.28
N MET A 67 -14.84 -14.74 -12.15
CA MET A 67 -15.43 -15.85 -12.91
C MET A 67 -15.80 -17.05 -12.05
N LEU A 68 -14.99 -17.37 -11.04
CA LEU A 68 -15.24 -18.50 -10.16
C LEU A 68 -16.35 -18.24 -9.14
N TYR A 69 -16.47 -17.00 -8.63
CA TYR A 69 -17.26 -16.74 -7.43
C TYR A 69 -18.35 -15.68 -7.57
N TYR A 70 -18.38 -14.90 -8.66
CA TYR A 70 -19.51 -14.00 -8.85
C TYR A 70 -20.75 -14.81 -9.24
N PRO A 71 -21.86 -14.69 -8.49
CA PRO A 71 -23.05 -15.50 -8.72
C PRO A 71 -23.64 -15.31 -10.13
N LYS A 72 -24.07 -16.44 -10.71
CA LYS A 72 -24.86 -16.43 -11.94
C LYS A 72 -26.32 -16.13 -11.59
N TYR A 73 -26.94 -15.25 -12.36
CA TYR A 73 -28.35 -14.89 -12.23
C TYR A 73 -29.02 -14.98 -13.59
N SER A 74 -30.21 -15.59 -13.62
CA SER A 74 -31.14 -15.54 -14.76
C SER A 74 -31.78 -14.15 -14.89
N ASP A 75 -32.16 -13.54 -13.76
CA ASP A 75 -32.68 -12.18 -13.69
C ASP A 75 -31.58 -11.19 -13.28
N LEU A 76 -31.19 -10.31 -14.20
CA LEU A 76 -30.13 -9.32 -13.97
C LEU A 76 -30.49 -8.29 -12.90
N ASN A 77 -31.77 -8.07 -12.61
CA ASN A 77 -32.21 -7.10 -11.59
C ASN A 77 -31.93 -7.59 -10.16
N LYS A 78 -31.68 -8.89 -9.98
CA LYS A 78 -31.31 -9.48 -8.68
C LYS A 78 -29.81 -9.39 -8.38
N ARG A 79 -29.00 -8.96 -9.34
CA ARG A 79 -27.55 -8.80 -9.16
C ARG A 79 -27.26 -7.69 -8.17
N LYS A 80 -26.47 -8.03 -7.15
CA LYS A 80 -25.84 -7.06 -6.25
C LYS A 80 -24.44 -6.73 -6.76
N PRO A 81 -23.89 -5.55 -6.40
CA PRO A 81 -22.58 -5.14 -6.86
C PRO A 81 -21.45 -6.01 -6.30
N LEU A 82 -20.32 -5.99 -7.00
CA LEU A 82 -19.01 -6.41 -6.49
C LEU A 82 -18.41 -5.29 -5.63
N LEU A 83 -17.75 -5.62 -4.53
CA LEU A 83 -17.05 -4.66 -3.68
C LEU A 83 -15.53 -4.89 -3.70
N ASP A 84 -14.77 -3.80 -3.87
CA ASP A 84 -13.35 -3.72 -3.53
C ASP A 84 -13.12 -2.56 -2.53
N PRO A 85 -12.97 -2.85 -1.22
CA PRO A 85 -12.79 -1.85 -0.18
C PRO A 85 -11.36 -1.25 -0.15
N PHE A 86 -10.43 -1.71 -1.00
CA PHE A 86 -9.06 -1.20 -1.11
C PHE A 86 -8.68 -1.01 -2.58
N ALA A 87 -9.38 -0.10 -3.25
CA ALA A 87 -9.38 0.00 -4.70
C ALA A 87 -7.97 0.15 -5.32
N GLY A 88 -7.09 0.93 -4.68
CA GLY A 88 -5.74 1.22 -5.15
C GLY A 88 -5.68 1.79 -6.56
N SER A 89 -5.51 0.94 -7.58
CA SER A 89 -5.55 1.37 -8.99
C SER A 89 -6.78 0.85 -9.75
N GLY A 90 -7.74 0.25 -9.06
CA GLY A 90 -9.02 -0.18 -9.63
C GLY A 90 -8.95 -1.42 -10.53
N THR A 91 -7.96 -2.31 -10.36
CA THR A 91 -7.84 -3.55 -11.15
C THR A 91 -9.17 -4.34 -11.11
N THR A 92 -9.73 -4.53 -9.92
CA THR A 92 -10.98 -5.26 -9.70
C THR A 92 -12.16 -4.61 -10.42
N CYS A 93 -12.24 -3.28 -10.43
CA CYS A 93 -13.33 -2.53 -11.07
C CYS A 93 -13.29 -2.68 -12.59
N VAL A 94 -12.09 -2.63 -13.18
CA VAL A 94 -11.93 -2.82 -14.61
C VAL A 94 -12.39 -4.23 -14.98
N GLU A 95 -11.98 -5.26 -14.23
CA GLU A 95 -12.42 -6.64 -14.49
C GLU A 95 -13.94 -6.84 -14.27
N ALA A 96 -14.53 -6.17 -13.29
CA ALA A 96 -15.97 -6.17 -13.09
C ALA A 96 -16.72 -5.55 -14.29
N LEU A 97 -16.25 -4.40 -14.79
CA LEU A 97 -16.82 -3.74 -15.97
C LEU A 97 -16.76 -4.62 -17.22
N LEU A 98 -15.62 -5.29 -17.45
CA LEU A 98 -15.46 -6.20 -18.58
C LEU A 98 -16.44 -7.40 -18.54
N ASN A 99 -16.96 -7.71 -17.35
CA ASN A 99 -17.96 -8.75 -17.09
C ASN A 99 -19.40 -8.23 -16.92
N ASN A 100 -19.65 -6.95 -17.21
CA ASN A 100 -20.94 -6.28 -16.99
C ASN A 100 -21.44 -6.39 -15.53
N ILE A 101 -20.53 -6.24 -14.57
CA ILE A 101 -20.82 -6.26 -13.13
C ILE A 101 -20.65 -4.85 -12.58
N PHE A 102 -21.70 -4.33 -11.92
CA PHE A 102 -21.60 -3.09 -11.16
C PHE A 102 -20.64 -3.28 -10.00
N SER A 103 -19.72 -2.34 -9.80
CA SER A 103 -18.76 -2.40 -8.70
C SER A 103 -18.84 -1.16 -7.82
N ILE A 104 -18.67 -1.35 -6.52
CA ILE A 104 -18.49 -0.27 -5.55
C ILE A 104 -17.08 -0.38 -4.99
N THR A 105 -16.39 0.74 -4.84
CA THR A 105 -15.03 0.76 -4.29
C THR A 105 -14.79 1.86 -3.30
N TYR A 106 -13.89 1.57 -2.35
CA TYR A 106 -13.42 2.52 -1.35
C TYR A 106 -11.90 2.65 -1.43
N ASP A 107 -11.41 3.87 -1.24
CA ASP A 107 -10.01 4.15 -0.95
C ASP A 107 -9.90 5.49 -0.20
N LEU A 108 -8.85 5.68 0.59
CA LEU A 108 -8.59 6.94 1.27
C LEU A 108 -7.73 7.90 0.42
N ASN A 109 -7.07 7.39 -0.61
CA ASN A 109 -6.13 8.13 -1.42
C ASN A 109 -6.84 8.79 -2.62
N PRO A 110 -6.91 10.13 -2.71
CA PRO A 110 -7.60 10.79 -3.82
C PRO A 110 -6.98 10.48 -5.20
N LEU A 111 -5.71 10.08 -5.24
CA LEU A 111 -5.09 9.64 -6.49
C LEU A 111 -5.66 8.28 -6.94
N SER A 112 -5.94 7.39 -6.00
CA SER A 112 -6.62 6.11 -6.29
C SER A 112 -7.97 6.38 -6.94
N GLN A 113 -8.77 7.29 -6.38
CA GLN A 113 -10.04 7.71 -6.98
C GLN A 113 -9.87 8.15 -8.43
N LEU A 114 -8.99 9.12 -8.68
CA LEU A 114 -8.80 9.67 -10.02
C LEU A 114 -8.37 8.56 -11.01
N ILE A 115 -7.49 7.65 -10.59
CA ILE A 115 -7.07 6.50 -11.38
C ILE A 115 -8.26 5.59 -11.70
N VAL A 116 -9.07 5.22 -10.70
CA VAL A 116 -10.24 4.34 -10.88
C VAL A 116 -11.26 5.01 -11.81
N GLU A 117 -11.57 6.28 -11.60
CA GLU A 117 -12.51 7.02 -12.45
C GLU A 117 -12.07 7.02 -13.92
N VAL A 118 -10.80 7.30 -14.20
CA VAL A 118 -10.29 7.31 -15.58
C VAL A 118 -10.24 5.89 -16.16
N ARG A 119 -9.78 4.90 -15.40
CA ARG A 119 -9.68 3.50 -15.88
C ARG A 119 -11.03 2.86 -16.19
N THR A 120 -12.09 3.36 -15.58
CA THR A 120 -13.46 2.88 -15.72
C THR A 120 -14.34 3.80 -16.57
N ALA A 121 -13.79 4.90 -17.10
CA ALA A 121 -14.55 5.87 -17.87
C ALA A 121 -14.82 5.36 -19.30
N ILE A 122 -16.11 5.26 -19.64
CA ILE A 122 -16.55 5.03 -21.01
C ILE A 122 -16.71 6.40 -21.71
N ILE A 123 -15.70 6.79 -22.48
CA ILE A 123 -15.63 8.09 -23.18
C ILE A 123 -15.45 7.86 -24.68
N LYS A 124 -16.21 8.60 -25.50
CA LYS A 124 -16.05 8.57 -26.97
C LYS A 124 -14.63 9.03 -27.36
N PRO A 125 -13.84 8.24 -28.10
CA PRO A 125 -12.47 8.60 -28.48
C PRO A 125 -12.34 9.95 -29.19
N GLN A 126 -13.34 10.31 -30.01
CA GLN A 126 -13.38 11.58 -30.72
C GLN A 126 -13.42 12.79 -29.78
N LYS A 127 -14.06 12.65 -28.60
CA LYS A 127 -14.10 13.71 -27.59
C LYS A 127 -12.74 13.91 -26.94
N ILE A 128 -12.06 12.82 -26.56
CA ILE A 128 -10.69 12.90 -26.03
C ILE A 128 -9.79 13.59 -27.05
N GLN A 129 -9.86 13.18 -28.33
CA GLN A 129 -9.04 13.78 -29.39
C GLN A 129 -9.32 15.28 -29.58
N LYS A 130 -10.59 15.69 -29.56
CA LYS A 130 -10.99 17.11 -29.66
C LYS A 130 -10.33 17.95 -28.57
N TYR A 131 -10.48 17.54 -27.30
CA TYR A 131 -9.91 18.29 -26.18
C TYR A 131 -8.38 18.20 -26.13
N TYR A 132 -7.79 17.07 -26.49
CA TYR A 132 -6.34 16.93 -26.63
C TYR A 132 -5.77 17.96 -27.61
N ASN A 133 -6.37 18.10 -28.80
CA ASN A 133 -5.94 19.09 -29.79
C ASN A 133 -6.07 20.53 -29.26
N SER A 134 -7.16 20.83 -28.54
CA SER A 134 -7.39 22.14 -27.91
C SER A 134 -6.33 22.46 -26.85
N ILE A 135 -6.04 21.49 -25.96
CA ILE A 135 -5.02 21.61 -24.92
C ILE A 135 -3.64 21.83 -25.53
N LEU A 136 -3.26 21.05 -26.55
CA LEU A 136 -1.96 21.23 -27.21
C LEU A 136 -1.84 22.59 -27.90
N LYS A 137 -2.92 23.10 -28.50
CA LYS A 137 -2.96 24.45 -29.06
C LYS A 137 -2.68 25.48 -27.98
N ASN A 138 -3.34 25.38 -26.83
CA ASN A 138 -3.15 26.30 -25.71
C ASN A 138 -1.74 26.19 -25.10
N ILE A 139 -1.20 24.98 -24.95
CA ILE A 139 0.19 24.79 -24.51
C ILE A 139 1.16 25.52 -25.46
N LYS A 140 0.95 25.41 -26.78
CA LYS A 140 1.80 26.08 -27.78
C LYS A 140 1.66 27.60 -27.71
N THR A 141 0.44 28.13 -27.56
CA THR A 141 0.20 29.57 -27.42
C THR A 141 0.93 30.14 -26.22
N HIS A 142 0.85 29.46 -25.07
CA HIS A 142 1.38 29.95 -23.79
C HIS A 142 2.74 29.36 -23.41
N GLN A 143 3.47 28.73 -24.34
CA GLN A 143 4.74 28.02 -24.06
C GLN A 143 5.84 28.91 -23.45
N ASN A 144 5.75 30.22 -23.65
CA ASN A 144 6.70 31.19 -23.12
C ASN A 144 6.26 31.80 -21.78
N GLU A 145 5.05 31.52 -21.32
CA GLU A 145 4.48 32.04 -20.08
C GLU A 145 4.78 31.13 -18.89
N LYS A 146 4.53 31.63 -17.69
CA LYS A 146 4.71 30.94 -16.41
C LYS A 146 3.53 31.29 -15.52
N PHE A 147 2.79 30.28 -15.08
CA PHE A 147 1.60 30.46 -14.27
C PHE A 147 1.86 29.95 -12.85
N GLU A 148 2.41 30.82 -12.00
CA GLU A 148 2.84 30.46 -10.64
C GLU A 148 1.68 30.03 -9.75
N GLU A 149 0.46 30.45 -10.04
CA GLU A 149 -0.76 30.03 -9.35
C GLU A 149 -1.03 28.51 -9.47
N PHE A 150 -0.46 27.84 -10.47
CA PHE A 150 -0.53 26.38 -10.63
C PHE A 150 0.68 25.64 -10.06
N PHE A 151 1.61 26.33 -9.41
CA PHE A 151 2.72 25.66 -8.74
C PHE A 151 2.24 24.92 -7.49
N PRO A 152 2.81 23.75 -7.18
CA PRO A 152 2.58 23.09 -5.90
C PRO A 152 2.93 23.96 -4.70
N ASP A 153 2.14 23.84 -3.62
CA ASP A 153 2.42 24.43 -2.31
C ASP A 153 3.57 23.68 -1.58
N GLU A 154 4.78 23.81 -2.12
CA GLU A 154 5.98 23.13 -1.63
C GLU A 154 7.06 24.11 -1.16
N THR A 155 7.56 23.87 0.06
CA THR A 155 8.60 24.65 0.72
C THR A 155 9.96 24.66 0.00
N ARG A 156 10.18 23.77 -0.97
CA ARG A 156 11.43 23.62 -1.76
C ARG A 156 11.19 23.10 -3.17
N LEU A 157 10.47 23.85 -4.01
CA LEU A 157 10.19 23.47 -5.41
C LEU A 157 11.47 23.23 -6.24
N ASP A 158 12.48 24.10 -6.07
CA ASP A 158 13.80 24.04 -6.70
C ASP A 158 14.60 22.76 -6.33
N TYR A 159 14.30 22.18 -5.17
CA TYR A 159 14.87 20.90 -4.77
C TYR A 159 14.27 19.73 -5.57
N TRP A 160 13.05 19.84 -6.09
CA TRP A 160 12.35 18.75 -6.76
C TRP A 160 12.21 18.92 -8.27
N PHE A 161 12.30 20.16 -8.76
CA PHE A 161 12.09 20.50 -10.16
C PHE A 161 13.12 21.54 -10.63
N SER A 162 13.42 21.55 -11.92
CA SER A 162 14.07 22.71 -12.55
C SER A 162 13.03 23.79 -12.84
N GLU A 163 13.48 25.03 -12.96
CA GLU A 163 12.62 26.16 -13.35
C GLU A 163 11.89 25.89 -14.69
N LYS A 164 12.60 25.33 -15.67
CA LYS A 164 12.00 24.89 -16.95
C LYS A 164 10.87 23.90 -16.74
N VAL A 165 11.06 22.90 -15.88
CA VAL A 165 10.02 21.89 -15.62
C VAL A 165 8.82 22.50 -14.91
N LEU A 166 9.03 23.38 -13.92
CA LEU A 166 7.94 24.10 -13.25
C LEU A 166 7.12 24.93 -14.25
N LYS A 167 7.81 25.69 -15.10
CA LYS A 167 7.19 26.48 -16.17
C LYS A 167 6.33 25.59 -17.09
N ASP A 168 6.93 24.57 -17.69
CA ASP A 168 6.22 23.70 -18.64
C ASP A 168 5.00 23.01 -18.00
N LEU A 169 5.12 22.54 -16.75
CA LEU A 169 4.00 21.91 -16.03
C LEU A 169 2.88 22.91 -15.71
N SER A 170 3.21 24.15 -15.33
CA SER A 170 2.20 25.19 -15.11
C SER A 170 1.44 25.57 -16.37
N VAL A 171 2.12 25.59 -17.53
CA VAL A 171 1.47 25.84 -18.83
C VAL A 171 0.50 24.72 -19.18
N ILE A 172 0.86 23.45 -18.92
CA ILE A 172 -0.05 22.32 -19.12
C ILE A 172 -1.26 22.44 -18.18
N SER A 173 -1.03 22.76 -16.90
CA SER A 173 -2.09 22.96 -15.92
C SER A 173 -3.08 24.04 -16.36
N TYR A 174 -2.57 25.23 -16.71
CA TYR A 174 -3.37 26.32 -17.23
C TYR A 174 -4.15 25.90 -18.49
N ALA A 175 -3.48 25.26 -19.45
CA ALA A 175 -4.12 24.80 -20.68
C ALA A 175 -5.24 23.78 -20.46
N ILE A 176 -5.16 22.95 -19.41
CA ILE A 176 -6.25 22.07 -18.99
C ILE A 176 -7.39 22.91 -18.40
N GLU A 177 -7.10 23.78 -17.43
CA GLU A 177 -8.13 24.55 -16.71
C GLU A 177 -8.96 25.45 -17.64
N ILE A 178 -8.34 26.16 -18.58
CA ILE A 178 -9.08 27.02 -19.53
C ILE A 178 -9.95 26.24 -20.52
N ASN A 179 -9.67 24.95 -20.73
CA ASN A 179 -10.50 24.08 -21.58
C ASN A 179 -11.68 23.46 -20.81
N PHE A 180 -11.69 23.57 -19.49
CA PHE A 180 -12.72 22.99 -18.62
C PHE A 180 -13.16 23.99 -17.54
N PRO A 181 -13.83 25.10 -17.94
CA PRO A 181 -14.31 26.09 -17.00
C PRO A 181 -15.33 25.50 -16.01
N GLU A 182 -15.23 25.90 -14.75
CA GLU A 182 -16.04 25.36 -13.64
C GLU A 182 -17.56 25.45 -13.87
N GLU A 183 -18.03 26.52 -14.53
CA GLU A 183 -19.46 26.71 -14.84
C GLU A 183 -20.02 25.64 -15.79
N GLU A 184 -19.20 25.15 -16.73
CA GLU A 184 -19.58 24.07 -17.65
C GLU A 184 -19.52 22.70 -16.98
N LEU A 185 -18.51 22.47 -16.13
CA LEU A 185 -18.34 21.21 -15.40
C LEU A 185 -19.54 20.89 -14.51
N ARG A 186 -20.09 21.89 -13.82
CA ARG A 186 -21.27 21.76 -12.95
C ARG A 186 -22.50 21.19 -13.69
N LYS A 187 -22.57 21.40 -15.01
CA LYS A 187 -23.72 21.00 -15.84
C LYS A 187 -23.45 19.73 -16.66
N ASN A 188 -22.21 19.23 -16.69
CA ASN A 188 -21.82 18.16 -17.62
C ASN A 188 -20.84 17.14 -17.00
N SER A 189 -21.40 16.03 -16.53
CA SER A 189 -20.63 14.91 -15.96
C SER A 189 -19.64 14.26 -16.94
N GLU A 190 -19.82 14.41 -18.25
CA GLU A 190 -18.88 13.92 -19.25
C GLU A 190 -17.65 14.83 -19.38
N LEU A 191 -17.82 16.15 -19.24
CA LEU A 191 -16.70 17.09 -19.19
C LEU A 191 -15.83 16.84 -17.96
N ILE A 192 -16.43 16.49 -16.82
CA ILE A 192 -15.69 16.09 -15.61
C ILE A 192 -14.79 14.89 -15.91
N LYS A 193 -15.31 13.86 -16.58
CA LYS A 193 -14.51 12.68 -16.97
C LYS A 193 -13.35 13.04 -17.91
N LEU A 194 -13.58 13.97 -18.85
CA LEU A 194 -12.55 14.46 -19.75
C LEU A 194 -11.48 15.28 -19.00
N LYS A 195 -11.87 16.19 -18.11
CA LYS A 195 -10.93 16.94 -17.24
C LYS A 195 -10.10 15.97 -16.41
N ASN A 196 -10.74 15.01 -15.74
CA ASN A 196 -10.08 14.01 -14.90
C ASN A 196 -9.08 13.15 -15.70
N PHE A 197 -9.39 12.81 -16.95
CA PHE A 197 -8.44 12.15 -17.85
C PHE A 197 -7.15 12.98 -18.06
N PHE A 198 -7.28 14.27 -18.38
CA PHE A 198 -6.12 15.14 -18.62
C PHE A 198 -5.37 15.49 -17.32
N LEU A 199 -6.08 15.69 -16.21
CA LEU A 199 -5.47 15.86 -14.89
C LEU A 199 -4.65 14.61 -14.50
N LEU A 200 -5.14 13.40 -14.79
CA LEU A 200 -4.35 12.19 -14.52
C LEU A 200 -3.09 12.11 -15.40
N CYS A 201 -3.16 12.59 -16.65
CA CYS A 201 -1.98 12.72 -17.52
C CYS A 201 -0.98 13.75 -16.96
N LEU A 202 -1.45 14.89 -16.46
CA LEU A 202 -0.63 15.90 -15.79
C LEU A 202 0.01 15.34 -14.52
N ALA A 203 -0.76 14.69 -13.64
CA ALA A 203 -0.29 14.06 -12.41
C ALA A 203 0.87 13.06 -12.69
N LYS A 204 0.70 12.25 -13.73
CA LYS A 204 1.73 11.31 -14.19
C LYS A 204 2.97 12.01 -14.74
N THR A 205 2.79 13.11 -15.46
CA THR A 205 3.87 13.95 -16.03
C THR A 205 4.66 14.65 -14.94
N GLY A 206 3.97 15.31 -14.00
CA GLY A 206 4.59 15.99 -12.85
C GLY A 206 5.47 15.04 -12.04
N ARG A 207 5.00 13.82 -11.79
CA ARG A 207 5.83 12.79 -11.16
C ARG A 207 7.03 12.39 -12.03
N GLY A 208 6.80 12.12 -13.32
CA GLY A 208 7.81 11.61 -14.26
C GLY A 208 8.93 12.59 -14.60
N CYS A 209 8.64 13.90 -14.52
CA CYS A 209 9.56 15.00 -14.80
C CYS A 209 10.20 15.60 -13.53
N SER A 210 9.85 15.10 -12.33
CA SER A 210 10.50 15.48 -11.08
C SER A 210 11.89 14.84 -10.91
N TYR A 211 12.69 15.39 -9.99
CA TYR A 211 13.94 14.79 -9.54
C TYR A 211 13.74 13.57 -8.62
N GLN A 212 12.53 13.03 -8.47
CA GLN A 212 12.31 11.80 -7.71
C GLN A 212 12.92 10.60 -8.46
N ARG A 213 13.59 9.71 -7.71
CA ARG A 213 14.10 8.44 -8.25
C ARG A 213 12.95 7.60 -8.80
N LYS A 214 13.17 7.06 -10.00
CA LYS A 214 12.23 6.13 -10.66
C LYS A 214 12.28 4.77 -9.98
N GLY A 215 11.13 4.10 -9.86
CA GLY A 215 11.02 2.74 -9.30
C GLY A 215 10.91 2.65 -7.77
N GLU A 216 11.02 3.77 -7.05
CA GLU A 216 10.89 3.82 -5.59
C GLU A 216 9.53 4.42 -5.16
N HIS A 217 8.93 3.85 -4.11
CA HIS A 217 7.67 4.33 -3.54
C HIS A 217 7.88 5.54 -2.60
N LYS A 218 9.06 5.63 -1.99
CA LYS A 218 9.47 6.76 -1.14
C LYS A 218 10.01 7.90 -1.99
N SER A 219 9.90 9.12 -1.48
CA SER A 219 10.38 10.34 -2.15
C SER A 219 11.88 10.52 -1.97
N TYR A 220 12.70 9.71 -2.65
CA TYR A 220 14.15 9.94 -2.71
C TYR A 220 14.51 10.74 -3.97
N ARG A 221 15.39 11.73 -3.82
CA ARG A 221 15.90 12.51 -4.95
C ARG A 221 16.99 11.76 -5.70
N ILE A 222 17.09 11.99 -7.02
CA ILE A 222 18.27 11.60 -7.80
C ILE A 222 19.52 12.26 -7.22
N GLN A 223 20.67 11.60 -7.38
CA GLN A 223 21.95 12.12 -6.90
C GLN A 223 22.27 13.46 -7.59
N LYS A 224 22.87 14.42 -6.86
CA LYS A 224 23.12 15.79 -7.36
C LYS A 224 23.89 15.79 -8.69
N GLN A 225 24.86 14.88 -8.84
CA GLN A 225 25.65 14.72 -10.06
C GLN A 225 24.84 14.27 -11.30
N LYS A 226 23.66 13.66 -11.13
CA LYS A 226 22.80 13.20 -12.24
C LYS A 226 21.80 14.26 -12.73
N ILE A 227 21.65 15.36 -11.99
CA ILE A 227 20.68 16.43 -12.32
C ILE A 227 20.99 17.09 -13.67
N PRO A 228 22.24 17.46 -14.00
CA PRO A 228 22.52 18.10 -15.29
C PRO A 228 22.14 17.21 -16.49
N GLU A 229 22.43 15.92 -16.41
CA GLU A 229 22.06 14.96 -17.45
C GLU A 229 20.54 14.79 -17.56
N PHE A 230 19.84 14.71 -16.42
CA PHE A 230 18.38 14.66 -16.38
C PHE A 230 17.76 15.90 -17.06
N ASN A 231 18.25 17.10 -16.74
CA ASN A 231 17.74 18.35 -17.30
C ASN A 231 17.95 18.47 -18.81
N LYS A 232 19.03 17.87 -19.36
CA LYS A 232 19.24 17.80 -20.81
C LYS A 232 18.26 16.89 -21.53
N LYS A 233 17.76 15.84 -20.86
CA LYS A 233 16.92 14.79 -21.45
C LYS A 233 15.43 15.02 -21.24
N VAL A 234 15.04 15.76 -20.19
CA VAL A 234 13.62 15.92 -19.83
C VAL A 234 12.90 16.84 -20.82
N SER A 235 11.81 16.34 -21.41
CA SER A 235 10.87 17.12 -22.21
C SER A 235 9.47 16.93 -21.66
N VAL A 236 8.98 17.92 -20.91
CA VAL A 236 7.70 17.83 -20.18
C VAL A 236 6.52 17.70 -21.15
N ILE A 237 6.48 18.54 -22.19
CA ILE A 237 5.40 18.54 -23.18
C ILE A 237 5.35 17.21 -23.94
N SER A 238 6.50 16.71 -24.41
CA SER A 238 6.57 15.39 -25.08
C SER A 238 6.10 14.28 -24.14
N TYR A 239 6.54 14.29 -22.89
CA TYR A 239 6.15 13.29 -21.90
C TYR A 239 4.62 13.31 -21.67
N PHE A 240 4.02 14.49 -21.55
CA PHE A 240 2.56 14.63 -21.44
C PHE A 240 1.84 14.10 -22.68
N GLN A 241 2.33 14.43 -23.88
CA GLN A 241 1.77 13.96 -25.15
C GLN A 241 1.79 12.43 -25.25
N ASP A 242 2.91 11.80 -24.89
CA ASP A 242 3.07 10.34 -24.91
C ASP A 242 2.11 9.67 -23.94
N ILE A 243 2.01 10.16 -22.70
CA ILE A 243 1.08 9.65 -21.70
C ILE A 243 -0.38 9.79 -22.15
N ALA A 244 -0.77 10.98 -22.65
CA ALA A 244 -2.13 11.22 -23.12
C ALA A 244 -2.48 10.31 -24.32
N LYS A 245 -1.53 10.07 -25.23
CA LYS A 245 -1.71 9.15 -26.36
C LYS A 245 -1.91 7.71 -25.90
N ASP A 246 -1.05 7.21 -25.02
CA ASP A 246 -1.12 5.83 -24.50
C ASP A 246 -2.41 5.58 -23.73
N TYR A 247 -2.81 6.54 -22.88
CA TYR A 247 -4.04 6.43 -22.10
C TYR A 247 -5.29 6.55 -22.98
N SER A 248 -5.28 7.44 -23.99
CA SER A 248 -6.36 7.57 -24.98
C SER A 248 -6.55 6.26 -25.76
N ASN A 249 -5.46 5.64 -26.20
CA ASN A 249 -5.51 4.33 -26.88
C ASN A 249 -6.12 3.25 -25.98
N SER A 250 -5.76 3.24 -24.70
CA SER A 250 -6.30 2.30 -23.71
C SER A 250 -7.81 2.48 -23.51
N LEU A 251 -8.28 3.73 -23.38
CA LEU A 251 -9.70 4.04 -23.26
C LEU A 251 -10.48 3.76 -24.54
N LYS A 252 -9.87 3.97 -25.72
CA LYS A 252 -10.47 3.59 -27.01
C LYS A 252 -10.75 2.08 -27.07
N LYS A 253 -9.81 1.24 -26.63
CA LYS A 253 -10.02 -0.22 -26.55
C LYS A 253 -11.19 -0.57 -25.62
N LEU A 254 -11.25 0.05 -24.43
CA LEU A 254 -12.36 -0.15 -23.50
C LEU A 254 -13.71 0.32 -24.08
N TYR A 255 -13.76 1.51 -24.69
CA TYR A 255 -14.97 2.04 -25.32
C TYR A 255 -15.49 1.08 -26.39
N ASN A 256 -14.61 0.65 -27.31
CA ASN A 256 -14.98 -0.28 -28.38
C ASN A 256 -15.54 -1.60 -27.84
N TYR A 257 -14.89 -2.17 -26.81
CA TYR A 257 -15.38 -3.36 -26.12
C TYR A 257 -16.78 -3.15 -25.56
N TYR A 258 -16.94 -2.08 -24.80
CA TYR A 258 -18.17 -1.75 -24.10
C TYR A 258 -19.34 -1.51 -25.05
N THR A 259 -19.09 -0.85 -26.19
CA THR A 259 -20.11 -0.62 -27.23
C THR A 259 -20.42 -1.87 -28.04
N THR A 260 -19.41 -2.68 -28.38
CA THR A 260 -19.59 -3.91 -29.16
C THR A 260 -20.50 -4.89 -28.44
N TYR A 261 -20.29 -5.02 -27.13
CA TYR A 261 -21.04 -5.95 -26.27
C TYR A 261 -22.22 -5.31 -25.54
N LYS A 262 -22.54 -4.04 -25.85
CA LYS A 262 -23.68 -3.29 -25.30
C LYS A 262 -23.75 -3.36 -23.77
N LEU A 263 -22.60 -3.21 -23.11
CA LEU A 263 -22.50 -3.29 -21.65
C LEU A 263 -23.10 -2.03 -21.01
N SER A 264 -23.49 -2.13 -19.74
CA SER A 264 -24.15 -1.03 -19.00
C SER A 264 -23.68 -0.86 -17.55
N ALA A 265 -22.87 -1.79 -17.04
CA ALA A 265 -22.27 -1.73 -15.71
C ALA A 265 -21.40 -0.49 -15.48
N LYS A 266 -21.44 0.04 -14.25
CA LYS A 266 -20.64 1.19 -13.84
C LYS A 266 -19.85 0.87 -12.57
N CYS A 267 -18.73 1.57 -12.38
CA CYS A 267 -18.02 1.60 -11.12
C CYS A 267 -18.44 2.84 -10.33
N LYS A 268 -18.88 2.66 -9.08
CA LYS A 268 -19.03 3.72 -8.09
C LYS A 268 -17.78 3.74 -7.23
N HIS A 269 -17.03 4.84 -7.24
CA HIS A 269 -15.89 5.03 -6.36
C HIS A 269 -16.25 5.99 -5.24
N ILE A 270 -15.76 5.72 -4.03
CA ILE A 270 -16.03 6.49 -2.81
C ILE A 270 -14.69 6.76 -2.11
N ILE A 271 -14.34 8.03 -1.88
CA ILE A 271 -13.28 8.34 -0.92
C ILE A 271 -13.82 8.00 0.46
N GLY A 272 -13.31 6.94 1.08
CA GLY A 272 -13.86 6.48 2.34
C GLY A 272 -13.03 5.42 3.03
N ASN A 273 -13.37 5.16 4.28
CA ASN A 273 -12.62 4.26 5.14
C ASN A 273 -13.19 2.84 5.10
N SER A 274 -12.37 1.86 4.74
CA SER A 274 -12.75 0.45 4.69
C SER A 274 -13.21 -0.12 6.05
N MET A 275 -12.87 0.55 7.16
CA MET A 275 -13.33 0.17 8.50
C MET A 275 -14.81 0.49 8.77
N ASN A 276 -15.44 1.36 7.98
CA ASN A 276 -16.86 1.73 8.15
C ASN A 276 -17.71 1.38 6.92
N LEU A 277 -17.15 1.47 5.71
CA LEU A 277 -17.87 1.30 4.44
C LEU A 277 -19.17 2.12 4.42
N GLU A 278 -19.04 3.41 4.75
CA GLU A 278 -20.17 4.32 4.88
C GLU A 278 -21.04 4.35 3.62
N GLY A 279 -22.35 4.20 3.80
CA GLY A 279 -23.32 4.14 2.71
C GLY A 279 -23.57 2.73 2.13
N LEU A 280 -22.95 1.67 2.66
CA LEU A 280 -23.32 0.29 2.33
C LEU A 280 -24.23 -0.35 3.38
N GLU A 281 -25.35 -0.87 2.89
CA GLU A 281 -26.29 -1.67 3.68
C GLU A 281 -25.76 -3.08 3.92
N ASN A 282 -26.27 -3.74 4.97
CA ASN A 282 -25.94 -5.12 5.24
C ASN A 282 -26.49 -6.04 4.14
N ASN A 283 -25.79 -7.12 3.82
CA ASN A 283 -26.18 -8.10 2.80
C ASN A 283 -26.42 -7.50 1.40
N SER A 284 -25.76 -6.39 1.07
CA SER A 284 -25.94 -5.65 -0.18
C SER A 284 -24.91 -5.97 -1.27
N ILE A 285 -23.95 -6.87 -1.00
CA ILE A 285 -22.82 -7.19 -1.88
C ILE A 285 -22.81 -8.67 -2.27
N ASP A 286 -22.61 -8.96 -3.56
CA ASP A 286 -22.60 -10.35 -4.08
C ASP A 286 -21.22 -11.01 -4.09
N LEU A 287 -20.17 -10.22 -4.15
CA LEU A 287 -18.80 -10.71 -4.16
C LEU A 287 -17.88 -9.61 -3.64
N ILE A 288 -16.95 -9.97 -2.76
CA ILE A 288 -15.82 -9.10 -2.41
C ILE A 288 -14.57 -9.68 -3.07
N VAL A 289 -13.84 -8.86 -3.82
CA VAL A 289 -12.51 -9.19 -4.34
C VAL A 289 -11.59 -8.03 -4.00
N THR A 290 -10.55 -8.29 -3.21
CA THR A 290 -9.72 -7.20 -2.69
C THR A 290 -8.31 -7.61 -2.32
N SER A 291 -7.45 -6.62 -2.11
CA SER A 291 -6.09 -6.77 -1.63
C SER A 291 -5.80 -5.68 -0.58
N PRO A 292 -5.93 -5.96 0.73
CA PRO A 292 -5.60 -4.98 1.75
C PRO A 292 -4.12 -4.60 1.72
N PRO A 293 -3.72 -3.44 2.29
CA PRO A 293 -2.32 -3.06 2.38
C PRO A 293 -1.54 -4.09 3.22
N TYR A 294 -0.28 -4.33 2.85
CA TYR A 294 0.59 -5.36 3.44
C TYR A 294 1.14 -4.99 4.84
N GLY A 295 0.47 -4.09 5.58
CA GLY A 295 0.88 -3.55 6.86
C GLY A 295 0.77 -2.02 6.93
N ASP A 296 1.41 -1.43 7.96
CA ASP A 296 1.43 0.03 8.17
C ASP A 296 2.28 0.77 7.13
N SER A 297 1.87 2.00 6.82
CA SER A 297 2.51 2.88 5.81
C SER A 297 3.93 3.31 6.19
N HIS A 298 4.26 3.37 7.48
CA HIS A 298 5.58 3.78 7.97
C HIS A 298 6.68 2.76 7.66
N THR A 299 6.33 1.49 7.56
CA THR A 299 7.27 0.38 7.37
C THR A 299 7.16 -0.32 6.03
N THR A 300 6.02 -0.19 5.34
CA THR A 300 5.74 -0.90 4.09
C THR A 300 5.74 0.06 2.90
N VAL A 301 4.57 0.31 2.32
CA VAL A 301 4.38 1.17 1.16
C VAL A 301 3.84 2.50 1.65
N ALA A 302 4.61 3.56 1.43
CA ALA A 302 4.20 4.92 1.73
C ALA A 302 3.32 5.47 0.58
N TYR A 303 2.03 5.10 0.59
CA TYR A 303 1.08 5.50 -0.47
C TYR A 303 0.91 7.01 -0.53
N GLY A 304 0.89 7.71 0.62
CA GLY A 304 0.85 9.18 0.66
C GLY A 304 2.08 9.81 0.02
N GLN A 305 3.28 9.32 0.36
CA GLN A 305 4.53 9.80 -0.27
C GLN A 305 4.57 9.52 -1.77
N TYR A 306 4.08 8.36 -2.21
CA TYR A 306 4.00 8.03 -3.64
C TYR A 306 3.04 8.97 -4.38
N SER A 307 1.89 9.28 -3.78
CA SER A 307 0.85 10.14 -4.36
C SER A 307 1.17 11.62 -4.34
N ARG A 308 2.21 12.05 -3.60
CA ARG A 308 2.51 13.46 -3.36
C ARG A 308 2.58 14.31 -4.63
N PHE A 309 3.60 14.13 -5.49
CA PHE A 309 3.73 14.95 -6.70
C PHE A 309 2.55 14.80 -7.65
N PRO A 310 2.00 13.59 -7.89
CA PRO A 310 0.77 13.46 -8.65
C PRO A 310 -0.36 14.36 -8.14
N LEU A 311 -0.63 14.37 -6.84
CA LEU A 311 -1.72 15.13 -6.20
C LEU A 311 -1.45 16.63 -6.14
N GLU A 312 -0.22 17.01 -5.79
CA GLU A 312 0.24 18.41 -5.76
C GLU A 312 0.02 19.12 -7.12
N TRP A 313 0.32 18.44 -8.24
CA TRP A 313 0.14 18.99 -9.58
C TRP A 313 -1.30 19.03 -10.09
N ILE A 314 -2.24 18.42 -9.37
CA ILE A 314 -3.68 18.52 -9.67
C ILE A 314 -4.42 19.25 -8.54
N HIS A 315 -3.71 20.19 -7.90
CA HIS A 315 -4.25 21.18 -6.95
C HIS A 315 -4.75 20.63 -5.60
N PHE A 316 -4.30 19.44 -5.20
CA PHE A 316 -4.50 19.00 -3.81
C PHE A 316 -3.54 19.70 -2.87
N LYS A 317 -4.05 20.09 -1.69
CA LYS A 317 -3.25 20.77 -0.67
C LYS A 317 -2.31 19.77 0.02
N ARG A 318 -1.07 20.22 0.30
CA ARG A 318 -0.05 19.39 0.96
C ARG A 318 -0.51 18.81 2.30
N LYS A 319 -1.29 19.57 3.08
CA LYS A 319 -1.86 19.12 4.36
C LYS A 319 -2.80 17.93 4.21
N GLU A 320 -3.56 17.85 3.11
CA GLU A 320 -4.46 16.74 2.83
C GLU A 320 -3.64 15.49 2.50
N ILE A 321 -2.63 15.64 1.64
CA ILE A 321 -1.71 14.58 1.20
C ILE A 321 -0.95 13.98 2.39
N SER A 322 -0.35 14.83 3.24
CA SER A 322 0.46 14.37 4.38
C SER A 322 -0.37 13.64 5.45
N SER A 323 -1.67 13.91 5.51
CA SER A 323 -2.59 13.24 6.43
C SER A 323 -2.99 11.83 6.00
N ILE A 324 -2.79 11.46 4.73
CA ILE A 324 -3.25 10.17 4.17
C ILE A 324 -2.63 9.01 4.94
N ASP A 325 -1.30 9.00 5.12
CA ASP A 325 -0.59 7.86 5.72
C ASP A 325 -1.02 7.58 7.17
N ASN A 326 -1.47 8.60 7.91
CA ASN A 326 -2.01 8.46 9.26
C ASN A 326 -3.45 7.89 9.28
N LYS A 327 -4.21 8.08 8.20
CA LYS A 327 -5.58 7.57 8.06
C LYS A 327 -5.62 6.11 7.58
N LEU A 328 -4.55 5.62 6.95
CA LEU A 328 -4.41 4.23 6.51
C LEU A 328 -4.40 3.26 7.71
N LEU A 329 -4.65 1.98 7.43
CA LEU A 329 -4.65 0.92 8.46
C LEU A 329 -3.33 0.91 9.23
N GLY A 330 -3.40 0.97 10.55
CA GLY A 330 -2.20 0.98 11.40
C GLY A 330 -1.39 2.28 11.37
N GLY A 331 -1.88 3.34 10.74
CA GLY A 331 -1.21 4.64 10.65
C GLY A 331 -1.08 5.39 11.99
N ILE A 332 -1.87 5.01 13.00
CA ILE A 332 -1.81 5.57 14.37
C ILE A 332 -1.82 4.44 15.40
N LYS A 333 -1.09 4.62 16.51
CA LYS A 333 -1.12 3.72 17.67
C LYS A 333 -2.53 3.70 18.28
N LYS A 334 -3.10 2.51 18.47
CA LYS A 334 -4.47 2.31 18.99
C LYS A 334 -4.46 1.39 20.19
N ASP A 335 -5.55 1.41 20.95
CA ASP A 335 -5.81 0.38 21.95
C ASP A 335 -6.11 -0.94 21.24
N VAL A 336 -5.49 -2.00 21.75
CA VAL A 336 -5.43 -3.34 21.16
C VAL A 336 -5.89 -4.41 22.16
N LYS A 337 -6.35 -4.03 23.35
CA LYS A 337 -6.84 -4.96 24.39
C LYS A 337 -8.04 -5.80 23.94
N SER A 338 -8.82 -5.31 22.97
CA SER A 338 -9.98 -6.00 22.40
C SER A 338 -9.62 -7.01 21.31
N LEU A 339 -8.36 -7.13 20.91
CA LEU A 339 -7.93 -8.17 19.97
C LEU A 339 -8.13 -9.56 20.57
N ARG A 340 -8.62 -10.48 19.74
CA ARG A 340 -8.85 -11.88 20.06
C ARG A 340 -8.27 -12.72 18.91
N SER A 341 -7.02 -13.14 19.04
CA SER A 341 -6.33 -14.03 18.11
C SER A 341 -5.12 -14.64 18.80
N ASN A 342 -5.13 -15.96 18.93
CA ASN A 342 -4.06 -16.73 19.58
C ASN A 342 -2.81 -16.72 18.70
N LEU A 343 -2.97 -16.81 17.37
CA LEU A 343 -1.84 -16.75 16.45
C LEU A 343 -1.17 -15.37 16.47
N LEU A 344 -1.96 -14.30 16.39
CA LEU A 344 -1.42 -12.95 16.45
C LEU A 344 -0.73 -12.68 17.80
N LEU A 345 -1.30 -13.14 18.92
CA LEU A 345 -0.66 -13.01 20.23
C LEU A 345 0.69 -13.75 20.25
N LYS A 346 0.73 -14.99 19.78
CA LYS A 346 1.97 -15.78 19.67
C LYS A 346 3.04 -15.08 18.83
N ILE A 347 2.65 -14.52 17.68
CA ILE A 347 3.56 -13.76 16.80
C ILE A 347 4.01 -12.45 17.47
N SER A 348 3.11 -11.79 18.18
CA SER A 348 3.40 -10.53 18.89
C SER A 348 4.38 -10.74 20.04
N LYS A 349 4.28 -11.86 20.78
CA LYS A 349 5.29 -12.31 21.76
C LYS A 349 6.66 -12.49 21.10
N LYS A 350 6.73 -13.14 19.94
CA LYS A 350 7.99 -13.30 19.19
C LYS A 350 8.59 -11.97 18.76
N ILE A 351 7.78 -11.04 18.25
CA ILE A 351 8.24 -9.70 17.86
C ILE A 351 8.79 -8.95 19.06
N LEU A 352 8.07 -8.95 20.20
CA LEU A 352 8.53 -8.32 21.43
C LEU A 352 9.86 -8.91 21.91
N ASN A 353 9.99 -10.23 21.88
CA ASN A 353 11.21 -10.92 22.27
C ASN A 353 12.40 -10.50 21.38
N GLU A 354 12.22 -10.44 20.06
CA GLU A 354 13.25 -9.95 19.13
C GLU A 354 13.61 -8.49 19.37
N GLU A 355 12.64 -7.63 19.68
CA GLU A 355 12.90 -6.22 20.02
C GLU A 355 13.71 -6.10 21.32
N ILE A 356 13.40 -6.91 22.33
CA ILE A 356 14.15 -6.97 23.59
C ILE A 356 15.58 -7.45 23.35
N ILE A 357 15.76 -8.58 22.65
CA ILE A 357 17.09 -9.15 22.35
C ILE A 357 17.95 -8.15 21.57
N GLN A 358 17.39 -7.51 20.54
CA GLN A 358 18.13 -6.55 19.72
C GLN A 358 18.50 -5.31 20.52
N GLN A 359 17.59 -4.81 21.37
CA GLN A 359 17.90 -3.69 22.26
C GLN A 359 18.96 -4.08 23.30
N ASN A 360 18.89 -5.27 23.89
CA ASN A 360 19.88 -5.79 24.83
C ASN A 360 21.26 -5.89 24.18
N LYS A 361 21.34 -6.42 22.96
CA LYS A 361 22.60 -6.49 22.20
C LYS A 361 23.22 -5.10 21.99
N LEU A 362 22.44 -4.12 21.56
CA LEU A 362 22.91 -2.74 21.38
C LEU A 362 23.40 -2.11 22.69
N LEU A 363 22.77 -2.45 23.82
CA LEU A 363 23.20 -1.97 25.12
C LEU A 363 24.51 -2.63 25.58
N ILE A 364 24.67 -3.93 25.38
CA ILE A 364 25.92 -4.66 25.68
C ILE A 364 27.07 -4.07 24.86
N GLU A 365 26.88 -3.95 23.54
CA GLU A 365 27.89 -3.36 22.64
C GLU A 365 28.27 -1.92 23.08
N TYR A 366 27.29 -1.12 23.51
CA TYR A 366 27.53 0.22 24.01
C TYR A 366 28.40 0.22 25.29
N ILE A 367 28.08 -0.63 26.27
CA ILE A 367 28.84 -0.74 27.53
C ILE A 367 30.25 -1.26 27.26
N ASP A 368 30.38 -2.32 26.48
CA ASP A 368 31.68 -2.94 26.21
C ASP A 368 32.60 -1.95 25.48
N ASN A 369 32.07 -1.12 24.58
CA ASN A 369 32.84 -0.04 23.96
C ASN A 369 33.29 1.03 24.98
N ILE A 370 32.45 1.39 25.96
CA ILE A 370 32.84 2.31 27.04
C ILE A 370 33.95 1.67 27.88
N LEU A 371 33.76 0.43 28.33
CA LEU A 371 34.73 -0.28 29.16
C LEU A 371 36.08 -0.40 28.46
N ASN A 372 36.08 -0.80 27.18
CA ASN A 372 37.31 -0.93 26.39
C ASN A 372 38.03 0.42 26.21
N PHE A 373 37.28 1.50 25.98
CA PHE A 373 37.86 2.85 25.88
C PHE A 373 38.66 3.22 27.14
N PHE A 374 38.11 2.95 28.33
CA PHE A 374 38.79 3.25 29.59
C PHE A 374 39.94 2.29 29.93
N ILE A 375 39.92 1.06 29.42
CA ILE A 375 41.05 0.12 29.54
C ILE A 375 42.24 0.57 28.67
N GLU A 376 41.97 1.19 27.51
CA GLU A 376 43.00 1.66 26.58
C GLU A 376 43.66 2.99 27.02
N GLU A 377 42.90 3.91 27.64
CA GLU A 377 43.44 5.14 28.25
C GLU A 377 44.03 4.90 29.66
N LYS A 378 45.27 4.38 29.73
CA LYS A 378 45.98 4.13 31.00
C LYS A 378 46.16 5.41 31.85
N GLY A 379 45.54 5.48 33.05
CA GLY A 379 45.94 6.45 34.09
C GLY A 379 45.05 6.58 35.35
N GLU A 380 45.58 6.16 36.51
CA GLU A 380 45.21 6.44 37.93
C GLU A 380 43.73 6.30 38.39
N LYS A 381 43.49 6.46 39.72
CA LYS A 381 42.25 6.28 40.54
C LYS A 381 40.88 6.53 39.88
N LEU A 382 40.87 7.32 38.81
CA LEU A 382 39.76 7.65 37.92
C LEU A 382 39.11 6.42 37.26
N GLU A 383 39.88 5.36 37.02
CA GLU A 383 39.44 4.10 36.41
C GLU A 383 38.41 3.34 37.27
N VAL A 384 38.56 3.40 38.60
CA VAL A 384 37.78 2.56 39.53
C VAL A 384 36.32 3.01 39.62
N GLU A 385 36.06 4.31 39.68
CA GLU A 385 34.69 4.84 39.81
C GLU A 385 33.89 4.65 38.52
N ILE A 386 34.52 4.85 37.37
CA ILE A 386 33.92 4.65 36.05
C ILE A 386 33.70 3.15 35.80
N MET A 387 34.67 2.29 36.12
CA MET A 387 34.51 0.84 36.05
C MET A 387 33.41 0.34 36.99
N GLN A 388 33.29 0.89 38.20
CA GLN A 388 32.21 0.52 39.12
C GLN A 388 30.84 0.89 38.53
N LYS A 389 30.66 2.11 38.03
CA LYS A 389 29.39 2.54 37.40
C LYS A 389 29.06 1.74 36.15
N ALA A 390 30.05 1.38 35.34
CA ALA A 390 29.86 0.51 34.18
C ALA A 390 29.48 -0.92 34.58
N ASN A 391 30.05 -1.45 35.66
CA ASN A 391 29.65 -2.74 36.25
C ASN A 391 28.24 -2.70 36.84
N ASP A 392 27.87 -1.62 37.52
CA ASP A 392 26.50 -1.41 38.02
C ASP A 392 25.51 -1.37 36.86
N PHE A 393 25.84 -0.65 35.79
CA PHE A 393 25.04 -0.62 34.56
C PHE A 393 24.92 -2.01 33.92
N LYS A 394 26.01 -2.80 33.89
CA LYS A 394 26.01 -4.19 33.39
C LYS A 394 25.17 -5.12 34.28
N SER A 395 25.16 -4.90 35.59
CA SER A 395 24.31 -5.62 36.55
C SER A 395 22.83 -5.32 36.32
N GLU A 396 22.48 -4.04 36.17
CA GLU A 396 21.13 -3.61 35.78
C GLU A 396 20.70 -4.24 34.45
N LEU A 397 21.63 -4.36 33.50
CA LEU A 397 21.36 -5.00 32.22
C LEU A 397 20.97 -6.49 32.35
N LYS A 398 21.44 -7.20 33.38
CA LYS A 398 21.00 -8.58 33.63
C LYS A 398 19.50 -8.66 33.93
N LYS A 399 18.89 -7.59 34.44
CA LYS A 399 17.42 -7.51 34.61
C LYS A 399 16.69 -7.51 33.28
N ALA A 400 17.34 -7.09 32.18
CA ALA A 400 16.77 -7.15 30.84
C ALA A 400 16.49 -8.59 30.38
N ILE A 401 17.31 -9.56 30.82
CA ILE A 401 17.12 -11.00 30.55
C ILE A 401 15.81 -11.52 31.19
N ALA A 402 15.40 -10.93 32.33
CA ALA A 402 14.15 -11.30 32.98
C ALA A 402 12.92 -10.94 32.13
N PHE A 403 13.00 -9.89 31.29
CA PHE A 403 11.91 -9.55 30.37
C PHE A 403 11.71 -10.62 29.30
N GLU A 404 12.79 -11.20 28.76
CA GLU A 404 12.71 -12.29 27.77
C GLU A 404 11.95 -13.51 28.31
N LYS A 405 12.20 -13.88 29.58
CA LYS A 405 11.46 -14.95 30.25
C LYS A 405 9.98 -14.61 30.43
N LYS A 406 9.69 -13.40 30.93
CA LYS A 406 8.33 -12.89 31.13
C LYS A 406 7.52 -12.83 29.82
N VAL A 407 8.17 -12.62 28.68
CA VAL A 407 7.48 -12.66 27.38
C VAL A 407 6.82 -14.02 27.16
N GLN A 408 7.41 -15.13 27.62
CA GLN A 408 6.82 -16.46 27.43
C GLN A 408 5.56 -16.67 28.29
N GLU A 409 5.46 -16.00 29.43
CA GLU A 409 4.37 -16.14 30.39
C GLU A 409 3.11 -15.34 29.99
N VAL A 410 3.24 -14.38 29.06
CA VAL A 410 2.12 -13.55 28.58
C VAL A 410 0.97 -14.41 28.03
N GLN A 411 -0.22 -14.23 28.60
CA GLN A 411 -1.45 -14.95 28.24
C GLN A 411 -2.38 -14.16 27.33
N ASP A 412 -2.31 -12.82 27.35
CA ASP A 412 -3.16 -11.97 26.52
C ASP A 412 -2.49 -10.69 26.03
N PHE A 413 -3.20 -9.91 25.20
CA PHE A 413 -2.68 -8.65 24.67
C PHE A 413 -2.53 -7.55 25.73
N THR A 414 -3.29 -7.59 26.83
CA THR A 414 -3.17 -6.63 27.93
C THR A 414 -1.83 -6.83 28.66
N GLU A 415 -1.53 -8.07 29.03
CA GLU A 415 -0.26 -8.47 29.63
C GLU A 415 0.91 -8.17 28.70
N LEU A 416 0.77 -8.44 27.40
CA LEU A 416 1.79 -8.13 26.39
C LEU A 416 2.13 -6.63 26.37
N ILE A 417 1.10 -5.78 26.33
CA ILE A 417 1.28 -4.32 26.29
C ILE A 417 1.86 -3.80 27.60
N ASN A 418 1.42 -4.33 28.74
CA ASN A 418 1.98 -3.98 30.05
C ASN A 418 3.46 -4.33 30.12
N LEU A 419 3.84 -5.57 29.77
CA LEU A 419 5.23 -6.02 29.75
C LEU A 419 6.09 -5.15 28.82
N LYS A 420 5.58 -4.86 27.62
CA LYS A 420 6.24 -3.98 26.65
C LYS A 420 6.46 -2.57 27.22
N ASN A 421 5.44 -1.98 27.84
CA ASN A 421 5.56 -0.65 28.47
C ASN A 421 6.57 -0.66 29.61
N SER A 422 6.57 -1.69 30.46
CA SER A 422 7.56 -1.87 31.53
C SER A 422 8.98 -1.99 30.98
N PHE A 423 9.18 -2.72 29.88
CA PHE A 423 10.47 -2.82 29.22
C PHE A 423 10.96 -1.46 28.71
N PHE A 424 10.11 -0.70 28.00
CA PHE A 424 10.52 0.62 27.51
C PHE A 424 10.71 1.66 28.63
N ALA A 425 10.00 1.54 29.75
CA ALA A 425 10.27 2.33 30.95
C ALA A 425 11.66 2.01 31.52
N PHE A 426 12.00 0.73 31.64
CA PHE A 426 13.35 0.28 32.04
C PHE A 426 14.44 0.80 31.09
N ILE A 427 14.23 0.75 29.76
CA ILE A 427 15.16 1.34 28.78
C ILE A 427 15.31 2.85 28.97
N LYS A 428 14.23 3.55 29.33
CA LYS A 428 14.29 5.00 29.61
C LYS A 428 15.09 5.29 30.87
N GLU A 429 14.98 4.48 31.92
CA GLU A 429 15.80 4.57 33.12
C GLU A 429 17.29 4.33 32.83
N LEU A 430 17.61 3.31 32.02
CA LEU A 430 18.97 3.06 31.56
C LEU A 430 19.55 4.26 30.79
N ARG A 431 18.76 5.01 30.03
CA ARG A 431 19.25 6.24 29.38
C ARG A 431 19.69 7.30 30.39
N THR A 432 19.01 7.40 31.53
CA THR A 432 19.38 8.35 32.58
C THR A 432 20.73 7.99 33.16
N LEU A 433 20.95 6.71 33.50
CA LEU A 433 22.24 6.21 33.97
C LEU A 433 23.34 6.42 32.93
N LYS A 434 23.02 6.17 31.66
CA LYS A 434 23.90 6.37 30.51
C LYS A 434 24.30 7.85 30.35
N ASN A 435 23.37 8.79 30.51
CA ASN A 435 23.69 10.23 30.46
C ASN A 435 24.58 10.66 31.63
N ILE A 436 24.40 10.08 32.82
CA ILE A 436 25.29 10.33 33.98
C ILE A 436 26.71 9.85 33.65
N LEU A 437 26.83 8.61 33.17
CA LEU A 437 28.11 8.04 32.70
C LEU A 437 28.75 8.92 31.63
N GLU A 438 28.03 9.29 30.56
CA GLU A 438 28.57 10.15 29.50
C GLU A 438 29.01 11.53 30.00
N ASN A 439 28.25 12.18 30.89
CA ASN A 439 28.63 13.48 31.43
C ASN A 439 29.90 13.40 32.27
N GLU A 440 30.01 12.39 33.13
CA GLU A 440 31.23 12.18 33.92
C GLU A 440 32.43 11.81 33.05
N CYS A 441 32.21 11.03 32.00
CA CYS A 441 33.22 10.69 31.01
C CYS A 441 33.66 11.93 30.21
N LYS A 442 32.73 12.77 29.74
CA LYS A 442 33.01 14.01 28.99
C LYS A 442 33.71 15.08 29.82
N LEU A 443 33.38 15.21 31.11
CA LEU A 443 34.10 16.10 32.02
C LEU A 443 35.57 15.70 32.22
N LYS A 444 35.91 14.46 31.86
CA LYS A 444 37.21 13.83 32.16
C LYS A 444 38.00 13.42 30.91
N CYS A 445 37.36 13.27 29.75
CA CYS A 445 38.00 12.96 28.47
C CYS A 445 37.16 13.46 27.27
N GLU A 446 37.75 14.32 26.42
CA GLU A 446 37.06 14.97 25.27
C GLU A 446 36.82 14.02 24.07
N SER A 447 37.50 12.87 24.00
CA SER A 447 37.48 11.96 22.84
C SER A 447 36.28 10.99 22.77
N LEU A 448 35.42 10.95 23.80
CA LEU A 448 34.27 10.03 23.91
C LEU A 448 33.07 10.36 22.99
N GLU A 449 33.12 11.41 22.17
CA GLU A 449 31.99 11.84 21.33
C GLU A 449 31.55 10.83 20.24
N LEU A 450 32.27 9.72 20.07
CA LEU A 450 32.08 8.77 18.97
C LEU A 450 31.12 7.59 19.24
N ILE A 451 30.78 7.28 20.49
CA ILE A 451 29.93 6.10 20.80
C ILE A 451 28.45 6.51 20.91
N LYS A 452 27.67 6.32 19.83
CA LYS A 452 26.24 6.65 19.81
C LYS A 452 25.38 5.51 20.39
N PHE A 453 24.71 5.80 21.49
CA PHE A 453 23.63 4.95 22.02
C PHE A 453 22.43 4.92 21.08
N LYS A 454 22.12 3.73 20.55
CA LYS A 454 21.01 3.54 19.62
C LYS A 454 19.84 2.88 20.34
N ILE A 455 18.70 3.58 20.36
CA ILE A 455 17.43 2.96 20.74
C ILE A 455 16.77 2.40 19.52
N PHE A 456 16.26 1.19 19.70
CA PHE A 456 15.58 0.49 18.66
C PHE A 456 14.17 1.03 18.40
N ASP A 457 13.80 1.06 17.12
CA ASP A 457 12.49 1.51 16.66
C ASP A 457 11.42 0.46 16.96
N GLU A 458 10.44 0.84 17.77
CA GLU A 458 9.33 0.03 18.26
C GLU A 458 8.31 -0.23 17.12
N ARG A 459 8.23 -1.47 16.65
CA ARG A 459 7.32 -1.87 15.55
C ARG A 459 6.07 -2.58 16.03
N LEU A 460 6.12 -3.23 17.18
CA LEU A 460 4.99 -4.00 17.70
C LEU A 460 3.65 -3.22 17.77
N PRO A 461 3.59 -1.96 18.25
CA PRO A 461 2.33 -1.21 18.29
C PRO A 461 1.72 -0.96 16.92
N PHE A 462 2.54 -0.74 15.88
CA PHE A 462 2.05 -0.52 14.53
C PHE A 462 1.48 -1.82 13.93
N VAL A 463 2.12 -2.96 14.22
CA VAL A 463 1.60 -4.28 13.87
C VAL A 463 0.24 -4.52 14.54
N LEU A 464 0.14 -4.28 15.85
CA LEU A 464 -1.11 -4.48 16.59
C LEU A 464 -2.21 -3.50 16.16
N SER A 465 -1.88 -2.22 15.91
CA SER A 465 -2.81 -1.24 15.35
C SER A 465 -3.34 -1.68 13.98
N PHE A 466 -2.48 -2.18 13.10
CA PHE A 466 -2.89 -2.65 11.78
C PHE A 466 -3.91 -3.78 11.89
N PHE A 467 -3.66 -4.80 12.73
CA PHE A 467 -4.61 -5.89 12.92
C PHE A 467 -5.89 -5.45 13.64
N SER A 468 -5.81 -4.50 14.58
CA SER A 468 -6.99 -3.90 15.22
C SER A 468 -7.91 -3.22 14.20
N ASP A 469 -7.33 -2.50 13.24
CA ASP A 469 -8.09 -1.90 12.14
C ASP A 469 -8.60 -2.95 11.15
N LEU A 470 -7.79 -3.95 10.83
CA LEU A 470 -8.18 -5.04 9.92
C LEU A 470 -9.36 -5.85 10.47
N VAL A 471 -9.46 -6.06 11.79
CA VAL A 471 -10.64 -6.70 12.41
C VAL A 471 -11.91 -5.89 12.13
N LYS A 472 -11.86 -4.56 12.22
CA LYS A 472 -13.01 -3.69 11.92
C LYS A 472 -13.42 -3.80 10.46
N VAL A 473 -12.42 -3.83 9.56
CA VAL A 473 -12.65 -4.06 8.14
C VAL A 473 -13.33 -5.41 7.93
N LEU A 474 -12.77 -6.51 8.44
CA LEU A 474 -13.34 -7.85 8.27
C LEU A 474 -14.78 -7.94 8.79
N LYS A 475 -15.10 -7.29 9.92
CA LYS A 475 -16.47 -7.20 10.43
C LYS A 475 -17.40 -6.49 9.44
N ARG A 476 -17.01 -5.32 8.93
CA ARG A 476 -17.82 -4.62 7.92
C ARG A 476 -17.94 -5.42 6.62
N LEU A 477 -16.90 -6.12 6.19
CA LEU A 477 -16.98 -7.02 5.03
C LEU A 477 -17.97 -8.16 5.27
N PHE A 478 -18.00 -8.76 6.46
CA PHE A 478 -18.98 -9.77 6.81
C PHE A 478 -20.41 -9.21 6.78
N GLU A 479 -20.62 -8.03 7.35
CA GLU A 479 -21.94 -7.41 7.46
C GLU A 479 -22.53 -7.05 6.09
N VAL A 480 -21.75 -6.46 5.18
CA VAL A 480 -22.22 -6.04 3.85
C VAL A 480 -22.32 -7.18 2.83
N LEU A 481 -21.54 -8.26 3.01
CA LEU A 481 -21.60 -9.42 2.12
C LEU A 481 -22.93 -10.15 2.30
N ASP A 482 -23.56 -10.56 1.20
CA ASP A 482 -24.78 -11.35 1.25
C ASP A 482 -24.51 -12.81 1.67
N TYR A 483 -25.55 -13.51 2.10
CA TYR A 483 -25.45 -14.89 2.56
C TYR A 483 -25.02 -15.83 1.41
N ASN A 484 -24.24 -16.86 1.75
CA ASN A 484 -23.65 -17.80 0.81
C ASN A 484 -22.78 -17.16 -0.29
N ARG A 485 -22.32 -15.91 -0.08
CA ARG A 485 -21.38 -15.21 -0.97
C ARG A 485 -19.95 -15.26 -0.45
N LYS A 486 -19.02 -14.96 -1.36
CA LYS A 486 -17.58 -15.11 -1.12
C LYS A 486 -16.90 -13.77 -0.87
N CYS A 487 -15.95 -13.79 0.05
CA CYS A 487 -14.97 -12.74 0.24
C CYS A 487 -13.60 -13.28 -0.14
N CYS A 488 -13.05 -12.75 -1.24
CA CYS A 488 -11.77 -13.14 -1.80
C CYS A 488 -10.71 -12.09 -1.44
N ILE A 489 -9.74 -12.48 -0.63
CA ILE A 489 -8.69 -11.59 -0.13
C ILE A 489 -7.35 -12.07 -0.68
N VAL A 490 -6.70 -11.24 -1.50
CA VAL A 490 -5.33 -11.46 -1.97
C VAL A 490 -4.38 -10.73 -1.03
N ILE A 491 -3.52 -11.47 -0.34
CA ILE A 491 -2.63 -10.90 0.66
C ILE A 491 -1.31 -11.66 0.69
N GLY A 492 -0.25 -10.96 1.05
CA GLY A 492 1.07 -11.56 1.17
C GLY A 492 1.60 -11.44 2.59
N ASN A 493 2.43 -12.41 2.96
CA ASN A 493 2.99 -12.51 4.29
C ASN A 493 4.17 -11.57 4.50
N ARG A 494 4.14 -10.86 5.62
CA ARG A 494 5.13 -9.83 5.95
C ARG A 494 6.19 -10.38 6.91
N THR A 495 7.35 -9.74 6.95
CA THR A 495 8.34 -9.94 8.02
C THR A 495 8.58 -8.63 8.77
N VAL A 496 8.61 -8.68 10.10
CA VAL A 496 8.93 -7.56 10.99
C VAL A 496 9.98 -8.06 11.97
N LYS A 497 11.12 -7.36 12.04
CA LYS A 497 12.23 -7.72 12.95
C LYS A 497 12.65 -9.20 12.83
N ARG A 498 12.77 -9.72 11.61
CA ARG A 498 13.07 -11.14 11.31
C ARG A 498 11.97 -12.14 11.70
N VAL A 499 10.86 -11.69 12.32
CA VAL A 499 9.68 -12.50 12.57
C VAL A 499 8.74 -12.46 11.37
N LYS A 500 8.51 -13.61 10.75
CA LYS A 500 7.46 -13.76 9.73
C LYS A 500 6.09 -13.65 10.39
N ILE A 501 5.26 -12.74 9.88
CA ILE A 501 3.87 -12.57 10.25
C ILE A 501 3.02 -13.32 9.19
N PRO A 502 2.37 -14.44 9.55
CA PRO A 502 1.46 -15.17 8.67
C PRO A 502 0.11 -14.43 8.62
N THR A 503 0.11 -13.28 7.94
CA THR A 503 -1.06 -12.41 7.80
C THR A 503 -2.26 -13.16 7.23
N ASP A 504 -2.02 -14.09 6.32
CA ASP A 504 -3.06 -14.95 5.75
C ASP A 504 -3.75 -15.83 6.79
N GLU A 505 -3.00 -16.57 7.59
CA GLU A 505 -3.54 -17.42 8.66
C GLU A 505 -4.23 -16.58 9.75
N ILE A 506 -3.68 -15.41 10.08
CA ILE A 506 -4.31 -14.49 11.04
C ILE A 506 -5.65 -13.96 10.50
N ILE A 507 -5.73 -13.61 9.21
CA ILE A 507 -7.01 -13.21 8.57
C ILE A 507 -8.01 -14.37 8.62
N ILE A 508 -7.59 -15.61 8.39
CA ILE A 508 -8.46 -16.78 8.49
C ILE A 508 -8.97 -16.98 9.92
N GLU A 509 -8.11 -16.91 10.93
CA GLU A 509 -8.49 -17.01 12.35
C GLU A 509 -9.49 -15.92 12.73
N LEU A 510 -9.17 -14.66 12.41
CA LEU A 510 -10.04 -13.50 12.70
C LEU A 510 -11.37 -13.59 11.95
N GLY A 511 -11.35 -14.03 10.69
CA GLY A 511 -12.55 -14.26 9.89
C GLY A 511 -13.48 -15.28 10.54
N LYS A 512 -12.94 -16.41 11.02
CA LYS A 512 -13.70 -17.43 11.74
C LYS A 512 -14.32 -16.88 13.03
N ILE A 513 -13.57 -16.09 13.79
CA ILE A 513 -14.07 -15.43 15.01
C ILE A 513 -15.23 -14.47 14.71
N ILE A 514 -15.22 -13.83 13.54
CA ILE A 514 -16.29 -12.91 13.09
C ILE A 514 -17.53 -13.67 12.57
N GLY A 515 -17.36 -14.91 12.10
CA GLY A 515 -18.44 -15.74 11.57
C GLY A 515 -18.26 -16.19 10.11
N PHE A 516 -17.14 -15.84 9.46
CA PHE A 516 -16.82 -16.40 8.14
C PHE A 516 -16.43 -17.88 8.25
N GLU A 517 -16.82 -18.67 7.27
CA GLU A 517 -16.24 -19.99 7.01
C GLU A 517 -15.03 -19.84 6.06
N HIS A 518 -13.92 -20.50 6.37
CA HIS A 518 -12.80 -20.59 5.44
C HIS A 518 -13.05 -21.73 4.47
N LEU A 519 -13.16 -21.42 3.17
CA LEU A 519 -13.44 -22.41 2.14
C LEU A 519 -12.15 -23.06 1.63
N ARG A 520 -11.20 -22.24 1.17
CA ARG A 520 -9.88 -22.66 0.71
C ARG A 520 -8.92 -21.48 0.60
N SER A 521 -7.63 -21.78 0.48
CA SER A 521 -6.59 -20.82 0.14
C SER A 521 -5.76 -21.32 -1.03
N PHE A 522 -5.36 -20.41 -1.91
CA PHE A 522 -4.40 -20.69 -2.99
C PHE A 522 -3.10 -19.95 -2.73
N TYR A 523 -1.99 -20.55 -3.13
CA TYR A 523 -0.66 -19.97 -3.00
C TYR A 523 -0.07 -19.74 -4.39
N ARG A 524 0.57 -18.58 -4.60
CA ARG A 524 1.21 -18.22 -5.87
C ARG A 524 2.56 -17.57 -5.64
N GLU A 525 3.46 -17.72 -6.61
CA GLU A 525 4.67 -16.90 -6.66
C GLU A 525 4.36 -15.51 -7.24
N ILE A 526 5.21 -14.52 -6.93
CA ILE A 526 5.18 -13.20 -7.56
C ILE A 526 6.33 -13.12 -8.59
N PRO A 527 6.07 -13.39 -9.89
CA PRO A 527 7.12 -13.53 -10.89
C PRO A 527 7.81 -12.20 -11.22
N ASN A 528 7.03 -11.16 -11.51
CA ASN A 528 7.51 -9.84 -11.95
C ASN A 528 7.46 -8.82 -10.81
N LYS A 529 8.37 -8.97 -9.85
CA LYS A 529 8.42 -8.13 -8.65
C LYS A 529 9.09 -6.78 -8.93
N ARG A 530 8.43 -5.68 -8.57
CA ARG A 530 9.03 -4.34 -8.58
C ARG A 530 9.95 -4.08 -7.39
N MET A 531 9.68 -4.72 -6.25
CA MET A 531 10.57 -4.67 -5.09
C MET A 531 11.78 -5.60 -5.29
N PRO A 532 12.98 -5.21 -4.82
CA PRO A 532 14.15 -6.08 -4.78
C PRO A 532 13.85 -7.39 -4.05
N ARG A 533 14.34 -8.54 -4.55
CA ARG A 533 14.15 -9.87 -3.92
C ARG A 533 14.82 -10.01 -2.55
N LYS A 534 15.74 -9.10 -2.23
CA LYS A 534 16.39 -8.96 -0.93
C LYS A 534 16.41 -7.49 -0.53
N ASN A 535 16.11 -7.18 0.73
CA ASN A 535 16.28 -5.84 1.30
C ASN A 535 17.03 -5.94 2.64
N SER A 536 17.63 -4.84 3.11
CA SER A 536 18.19 -4.80 4.46
C SER A 536 17.10 -4.49 5.47
N PRO A 537 16.67 -5.45 6.31
CA PRO A 537 15.59 -5.22 7.27
C PRO A 537 16.01 -4.29 8.42
N THR A 538 17.32 -4.10 8.63
CA THR A 538 17.91 -3.37 9.75
C THR A 538 18.45 -1.98 9.37
N ASN A 539 18.34 -1.57 8.09
CA ASN A 539 19.03 -0.41 7.52
C ASN A 539 20.56 -0.44 7.75
N VAL A 540 21.13 -1.62 8.04
CA VAL A 540 22.57 -1.84 8.13
C VAL A 540 23.05 -2.31 6.75
N PRO A 541 24.00 -1.61 6.11
CA PRO A 541 24.59 -2.06 4.84
C PRO A 541 25.17 -3.48 4.98
N GLY A 542 24.83 -4.39 4.07
CA GLY A 542 25.37 -5.75 4.03
C GLY A 542 24.48 -6.85 4.63
N GLU A 543 23.58 -6.53 5.57
CA GLU A 543 22.61 -7.51 6.06
C GLU A 543 21.40 -7.60 5.12
N LEU A 544 21.23 -8.70 4.39
CA LEU A 544 20.12 -8.89 3.44
C LEU A 544 19.12 -9.94 3.96
N ALA A 545 17.83 -9.62 3.96
CA ALA A 545 16.73 -10.57 4.16
C ALA A 545 15.90 -10.72 2.87
N SER A 546 15.33 -11.89 2.65
CA SER A 546 14.42 -12.13 1.52
C SER A 546 13.14 -11.32 1.68
N THR A 547 12.69 -10.71 0.60
CA THR A 547 11.38 -10.04 0.55
C THR A 547 10.30 -11.03 0.13
N MET A 548 9.03 -10.74 0.44
CA MET A 548 7.87 -11.62 0.19
C MET A 548 7.76 -12.06 -1.29
N ASN A 549 7.97 -13.36 -1.57
CA ASN A 549 7.95 -13.90 -2.94
C ASN A 549 6.64 -14.63 -3.28
N HIS A 550 5.74 -14.73 -2.32
CA HIS A 550 4.48 -15.44 -2.45
C HIS A 550 3.33 -14.60 -1.93
N GLU A 551 2.17 -14.74 -2.56
CA GLU A 551 0.88 -14.23 -2.11
C GLU A 551 -0.06 -15.41 -1.88
N THR A 552 -0.97 -15.22 -0.94
CA THR A 552 -2.04 -16.13 -0.61
C THR A 552 -3.36 -15.50 -1.05
N ILE A 553 -4.21 -16.29 -1.70
CA ILE A 553 -5.56 -15.92 -2.09
C ILE A 553 -6.51 -16.68 -1.16
N ILE A 554 -7.12 -15.97 -0.21
CA ILE A 554 -8.00 -16.53 0.81
C ILE A 554 -9.44 -16.42 0.34
N ILE A 555 -10.18 -17.53 0.38
CA ILE A 555 -11.59 -17.57 0.05
C ILE A 555 -12.39 -17.82 1.32
N LEU A 556 -13.08 -16.78 1.77
CA LEU A 556 -14.03 -16.85 2.89
C LEU A 556 -15.46 -16.91 2.36
N ASN A 557 -16.35 -17.58 3.11
CA ASN A 557 -17.77 -17.67 2.84
C ASN A 557 -18.55 -17.07 4.01
N LYS A 558 -19.57 -16.26 3.73
CA LYS A 558 -20.59 -15.94 4.74
C LYS A 558 -21.60 -17.08 4.77
N PRO A 559 -21.71 -17.86 5.86
CA PRO A 559 -22.64 -18.97 5.93
C PRO A 559 -24.09 -18.49 5.85
N ASP A 560 -25.00 -19.38 5.47
CA ASP A 560 -26.44 -19.10 5.40
C ASP A 560 -27.01 -18.59 6.73
N ILE A 561 -28.05 -17.75 6.67
CA ILE A 561 -28.75 -17.23 7.85
C ILE A 561 -29.34 -18.35 8.72
N ASN A 562 -29.66 -19.50 8.11
CA ASN A 562 -30.22 -20.66 8.80
C ASN A 562 -29.15 -21.54 9.51
N LYS A 563 -27.86 -21.18 9.41
CA LYS A 563 -26.74 -21.91 10.03
C LYS A 563 -26.05 -21.13 11.17
N ILE A 564 -26.46 -19.89 11.40
CA ILE A 564 -25.98 -18.99 12.47
C ILE A 564 -27.03 -19.00 13.58
#